data_AF-A0A9W9JUD3-F1
#
_entry.id   AF-A0A9W9JUD3-F1
#
_cell.length_a   1.000
_cell.length_b   1.000
_cell.length_c   1.000
_cell.angle_alpha   90.00
_cell.angle_beta   90.00
_cell.angle_gamma   90.00
#
_symmetry.space_group_name_H-M   'P 1'
#
loop_
_entity.id
_entity.type
_entity.pdbx_description
1 polymer ?
#
loop_
_entity_poly.entity_id
_entity_poly.type
_entity_poly.pdbx_seq_one_letter_code
_entity_poly.pdbx_strand_id
1 'polypeptide(L)'
;MKTLGFGLAAFLLHPLLISAKTYTKNVPVKEIQGKWSVDGNTITWVEDGFKTSVDCDNQAGHKKLSMSSNKKFAGCCLEGQNLLGSPETAFDCCAEGHDLTGSAEAGYRCCPSGEVFDGETCKRKEPTCQNGKVLVNGECVCPAGSKETDDGKCKKQKCSSGLETGKCYTFTGENGERLGFGGSWFIAAPESMSLKSGRFQLCKDEECKAGLPINPSDLTYIRDIHGNPGTGAYPNRWLNNAMNGNHIGKTDNFAQAGKFSITKWPCGKYCLGGFDYGLGPACPSATPAITFFQNDPQACVPFDFTEVPCDVKAEENNCIWKNSDDQCCGGKVDCPSLKATS
;
A
#
# COMPACT_ATOMS: atom_id res chain seq x y z
N MET A 1 -11.70 -86.28 -2.63
CA MET A 1 -11.36 -85.51 -1.40
C MET A 1 -11.37 -84.03 -1.73
N LYS A 2 -12.33 -83.27 -1.20
CA LYS A 2 -12.27 -81.80 -1.02
C LYS A 2 -13.50 -81.39 -0.19
N THR A 3 -13.28 -81.30 1.11
CA THR A 3 -14.16 -80.68 2.10
C THR A 3 -13.91 -79.17 2.06
N LEU A 4 -14.95 -78.37 1.89
CA LEU A 4 -14.91 -76.93 2.17
C LEU A 4 -15.98 -76.63 3.22
N GLY A 5 -15.51 -76.31 4.42
CA GLY A 5 -16.34 -75.93 5.57
C GLY A 5 -16.81 -74.48 5.46
N PHE A 6 -18.06 -74.26 5.85
CA PHE A 6 -18.63 -72.95 6.12
C PHE A 6 -18.18 -72.46 7.50
N GLY A 7 -17.50 -71.32 7.56
CA GLY A 7 -17.28 -70.57 8.79
C GLY A 7 -18.17 -69.33 8.79
N LEU A 8 -19.19 -69.31 9.67
CA LEU A 8 -19.98 -68.12 9.98
C LEU A 8 -19.15 -67.22 10.92
N ALA A 9 -18.82 -66.01 10.50
CA ALA A 9 -18.26 -64.97 11.36
C ALA A 9 -19.40 -64.09 11.90
N ALA A 10 -19.67 -64.18 13.20
CA ALA A 10 -20.59 -63.28 13.89
C ALA A 10 -19.88 -61.96 14.22
N PHE A 11 -20.32 -60.86 13.61
CA PHE A 11 -19.88 -59.52 13.97
C PHE A 11 -20.62 -59.04 15.23
N LEU A 12 -19.88 -58.96 16.35
CA LEU A 12 -20.31 -58.29 17.57
C LEU A 12 -20.20 -56.76 17.38
N LEU A 13 -21.33 -56.11 17.09
CA LEU A 13 -21.48 -54.65 17.20
C LEU A 13 -21.53 -54.26 18.68
N HIS A 14 -20.43 -53.70 19.19
CA HIS A 14 -20.44 -52.99 20.47
C HIS A 14 -20.94 -51.55 20.21
N PRO A 15 -21.97 -51.07 20.92
CA PRO A 15 -22.31 -49.65 20.90
C PRO A 15 -21.20 -48.87 21.61
N LEU A 16 -20.57 -47.94 20.89
CA LEU A 16 -19.68 -46.95 21.49
C LEU A 16 -20.51 -46.06 22.42
N LEU A 17 -20.23 -46.14 23.72
CA LEU A 17 -20.71 -45.19 24.71
C LEU A 17 -20.07 -43.82 24.42
N ILE A 18 -20.87 -42.85 23.98
CA ILE A 18 -20.40 -41.48 23.69
C ILE A 18 -20.78 -40.60 24.88
N SER A 19 -19.95 -40.64 25.92
CA SER A 19 -20.06 -39.71 27.04
C SER A 19 -19.84 -38.26 26.55
N ALA A 20 -20.68 -37.32 26.99
CA ALA A 20 -20.63 -35.92 26.61
C ALA A 20 -19.33 -35.26 27.11
N LYS A 21 -18.65 -34.60 26.17
CA LYS A 21 -17.40 -33.92 26.45
C LYS A 21 -17.66 -32.63 27.22
N THR A 22 -16.88 -32.43 28.27
CA THR A 22 -16.81 -31.16 29.00
C THR A 22 -15.59 -30.38 28.50
N TYR A 23 -15.77 -29.11 28.18
CA TYR A 23 -14.71 -28.22 27.70
C TYR A 23 -14.48 -27.12 28.73
N THR A 24 -13.22 -26.83 29.07
CA THR A 24 -12.86 -25.92 30.17
C THR A 24 -11.99 -24.74 29.74
N LYS A 25 -11.74 -24.57 28.44
CA LYS A 25 -10.89 -23.47 27.96
C LYS A 25 -11.67 -22.16 28.04
N ASN A 26 -11.25 -21.28 28.96
CA ASN A 26 -11.86 -20.02 29.44
C ASN A 26 -13.13 -20.22 30.29
N VAL A 27 -14.22 -20.72 29.72
CA VAL A 27 -15.49 -20.96 30.42
C VAL A 27 -15.85 -22.45 30.36
N PRO A 28 -16.25 -23.08 31.49
CA PRO A 28 -16.74 -24.45 31.47
C PRO A 28 -18.06 -24.54 30.71
N VAL A 29 -18.11 -25.41 29.69
CA VAL A 29 -19.32 -25.71 28.93
C VAL A 29 -19.53 -27.20 28.79
N LYS A 30 -20.79 -27.58 28.58
CA LYS A 30 -21.19 -28.97 28.31
C LYS A 30 -21.89 -29.08 26.97
N GLU A 31 -21.54 -30.11 26.22
CA GLU A 31 -22.24 -30.48 24.98
C GLU A 31 -23.62 -31.06 25.32
N ILE A 32 -24.64 -30.54 24.65
CA ILE A 32 -26.04 -30.94 24.82
C ILE A 32 -26.32 -32.08 23.84
N GLN A 33 -26.80 -33.20 24.37
CA GLN A 33 -27.16 -34.35 23.54
C GLN A 33 -28.67 -34.53 23.42
N GLY A 34 -29.12 -34.97 22.25
CA GLY A 34 -30.51 -35.34 22.01
C GLY A 34 -31.51 -34.20 22.22
N LYS A 35 -32.70 -34.55 22.70
CA LYS A 35 -33.75 -33.57 23.03
C LYS A 35 -33.49 -33.01 24.42
N TRP A 36 -33.59 -31.68 24.53
CA TRP A 36 -33.37 -30.94 25.76
C TRP A 36 -34.57 -30.04 26.08
N SER A 37 -34.68 -29.64 27.33
CA SER A 37 -35.64 -28.65 27.82
C SER A 37 -34.95 -27.64 28.73
N VAL A 38 -35.42 -26.40 28.69
CA VAL A 38 -34.96 -25.31 29.57
C VAL A 38 -36.08 -24.98 30.54
N ASP A 39 -35.75 -24.89 31.81
CA ASP A 39 -36.64 -24.40 32.88
C ASP A 39 -35.86 -23.39 33.72
N GLY A 40 -36.29 -22.13 33.65
CA GLY A 40 -35.57 -21.01 34.25
C GLY A 40 -34.11 -20.94 33.80
N ASN A 41 -33.20 -21.11 34.76
CA ASN A 41 -31.75 -21.01 34.57
C ASN A 41 -31.06 -22.37 34.45
N THR A 42 -31.84 -23.43 34.24
CA THR A 42 -31.37 -24.81 34.11
C THR A 42 -31.75 -25.37 32.75
N ILE A 43 -30.81 -26.04 32.09
CA ILE A 43 -31.06 -26.87 30.91
C ILE A 43 -30.88 -28.34 31.29
N THR A 44 -31.78 -29.19 30.81
CA THR A 44 -31.79 -30.63 31.10
C THR A 44 -31.92 -31.44 29.81
N TRP A 45 -31.22 -32.57 29.73
CA TRP A 45 -31.37 -33.57 28.67
C TRP A 45 -31.10 -34.98 29.21
N VAL A 46 -31.26 -36.00 28.35
CA VAL A 46 -30.91 -37.39 28.67
C VAL A 46 -29.68 -37.79 27.88
N GLU A 47 -28.70 -38.34 28.58
CA GLU A 47 -27.42 -38.80 28.06
C GLU A 47 -27.13 -40.18 28.64
N ASP A 48 -26.91 -41.17 27.78
CA ASP A 48 -26.66 -42.57 28.18
C ASP A 48 -27.68 -43.15 29.18
N GLY A 49 -28.95 -42.71 29.07
CA GLY A 49 -30.04 -43.13 29.96
C GLY A 49 -30.09 -42.39 31.31
N PHE A 50 -29.17 -41.46 31.56
CA PHE A 50 -29.14 -40.62 32.75
C PHE A 50 -29.65 -39.21 32.44
N LYS A 51 -30.33 -38.60 33.42
CA LYS A 51 -30.71 -37.19 33.35
C LYS A 51 -29.46 -36.34 33.61
N THR A 52 -29.09 -35.51 32.63
CA THR A 52 -27.98 -34.57 32.71
C THR A 52 -28.53 -33.15 32.70
N SER A 53 -27.89 -32.23 33.44
CA SER A 53 -28.27 -30.82 33.45
C SER A 53 -27.07 -29.89 33.59
N VAL A 54 -27.24 -28.65 33.12
CA VAL A 54 -26.41 -27.49 33.49
C VAL A 54 -27.33 -26.53 34.24
N ASP A 55 -26.99 -26.27 35.51
CA ASP A 55 -27.72 -25.38 36.41
C ASP A 55 -26.82 -24.20 36.79
N CYS A 56 -27.29 -23.00 36.46
CA CYS A 56 -26.58 -21.75 36.73
C CYS A 56 -27.08 -21.01 37.99
N ASP A 57 -28.10 -21.50 38.70
CA ASP A 57 -28.74 -20.79 39.83
C ASP A 57 -27.89 -20.75 41.10
N ASN A 58 -27.00 -21.73 41.30
CA ASN A 58 -26.07 -21.76 42.43
C ASN A 58 -24.68 -21.19 42.11
N GLN A 59 -24.54 -20.48 40.99
CA GLN A 59 -23.24 -19.95 40.54
C GLN A 59 -22.93 -18.59 41.17
N ALA A 60 -21.68 -18.42 41.61
CA ALA A 60 -21.18 -17.13 42.07
C ALA A 60 -21.29 -16.07 40.94
N GLY A 61 -21.78 -14.87 41.28
CA GLY A 61 -21.90 -13.75 40.36
C GLY A 61 -23.20 -13.68 39.55
N HIS A 62 -24.26 -14.39 39.94
CA HIS A 62 -25.59 -14.31 39.30
C HIS A 62 -25.60 -14.65 37.80
N LYS A 63 -24.79 -15.64 37.42
CA LYS A 63 -24.68 -16.08 36.02
C LYS A 63 -26.02 -16.67 35.53
N LYS A 64 -26.30 -16.43 34.25
CA LYS A 64 -27.44 -16.96 33.52
C LYS A 64 -27.01 -18.05 32.54
N LEU A 65 -27.90 -19.00 32.33
CA LEU A 65 -27.78 -20.00 31.29
C LEU A 65 -27.60 -19.31 29.95
N SER A 66 -26.52 -19.65 29.27
CA SER A 66 -26.20 -19.17 27.93
C SER A 66 -25.86 -20.37 27.05
N MET A 67 -26.40 -20.35 25.83
CA MET A 67 -26.19 -21.41 24.86
C MET A 67 -25.36 -20.86 23.70
N SER A 68 -24.51 -21.71 23.13
CA SER A 68 -23.82 -21.38 21.89
C SER A 68 -24.82 -21.08 20.78
N SER A 69 -24.40 -20.32 19.75
CA SER A 69 -25.26 -19.94 18.62
C SER A 69 -25.94 -21.13 17.92
N ASN A 70 -25.22 -22.25 17.81
CA ASN A 70 -25.73 -23.50 17.24
C ASN A 70 -26.56 -24.36 18.23
N LYS A 71 -26.77 -23.89 19.46
CA LYS A 71 -27.51 -24.57 20.53
C LYS A 71 -26.98 -25.96 20.91
N LYS A 72 -25.72 -26.25 20.60
CA LYS A 72 -25.06 -27.53 20.93
C LYS A 72 -24.33 -27.51 22.26
N PHE A 73 -24.00 -26.33 22.77
CA PHE A 73 -23.26 -26.18 24.02
C PHE A 73 -24.02 -25.27 24.96
N ALA A 74 -24.00 -25.61 26.25
CA ALA A 74 -24.54 -24.79 27.32
C ALA A 74 -23.44 -24.46 28.34
N GLY A 75 -23.49 -23.24 28.85
CA GLY A 75 -22.65 -22.74 29.93
C GLY A 75 -23.37 -21.65 30.71
N CYS A 76 -22.66 -21.04 31.66
CA CYS A 76 -23.19 -19.97 32.49
C CYS A 76 -22.39 -18.68 32.24
N CYS A 77 -23.06 -17.64 31.74
CA CYS A 77 -22.47 -16.33 31.45
C CYS A 77 -23.11 -15.23 32.32
N LEU A 78 -22.46 -14.08 32.49
CA LEU A 78 -23.12 -12.96 33.17
C LEU A 78 -24.24 -12.39 32.30
N GLU A 79 -25.16 -11.65 32.92
CA GLU A 79 -26.18 -10.92 32.19
C GLU A 79 -25.53 -9.94 31.18
N GLY A 80 -26.07 -9.90 29.96
CA GLY A 80 -25.51 -9.12 28.84
C GLY A 80 -24.34 -9.78 28.10
N GLN A 81 -23.93 -11.00 28.48
CA GLN A 81 -22.93 -11.79 27.77
C GLN A 81 -23.54 -12.97 27.03
N ASN A 82 -22.91 -13.36 25.92
CA ASN A 82 -23.27 -14.51 25.11
C ASN A 82 -22.15 -15.55 25.11
N LEU A 83 -22.51 -16.82 25.18
CA LEU A 83 -21.56 -17.91 25.02
C LEU A 83 -21.12 -18.02 23.56
N LEU A 84 -19.87 -17.68 23.29
CA LEU A 84 -19.25 -17.78 21.98
C LEU A 84 -18.18 -18.87 21.94
N GLY A 85 -17.89 -19.34 20.73
CA GLY A 85 -16.80 -20.26 20.46
C GLY A 85 -17.20 -21.68 20.09
N SER A 86 -16.21 -22.57 20.07
CA SER A 86 -16.33 -23.95 19.58
C SER A 86 -15.23 -24.87 20.16
N PRO A 87 -15.36 -26.20 20.01
CA PRO A 87 -14.31 -27.14 20.41
C PRO A 87 -12.94 -26.89 19.77
N GLU A 88 -12.92 -26.36 18.55
CA GLU A 88 -11.68 -26.05 17.80
C GLU A 88 -11.03 -24.74 18.26
N THR A 89 -11.78 -23.89 18.98
CA THR A 89 -11.32 -22.58 19.46
C THR A 89 -11.18 -22.60 21.00
N ALA A 90 -11.97 -21.79 21.69
CA ALA A 90 -12.23 -21.83 23.12
C ALA A 90 -13.72 -21.55 23.32
N PHE A 91 -14.22 -21.62 24.55
CA PHE A 91 -15.56 -21.15 24.87
C PHE A 91 -15.46 -19.99 25.85
N ASP A 92 -16.06 -18.85 25.52
CA ASP A 92 -15.99 -17.66 26.35
C ASP A 92 -17.31 -16.90 26.38
N CYS A 93 -17.51 -16.12 27.44
CA CYS A 93 -18.69 -15.27 27.61
C CYS A 93 -18.35 -13.85 27.15
N CYS A 94 -18.70 -13.52 25.91
CA CYS A 94 -18.40 -12.23 25.31
C CYS A 94 -19.57 -11.26 25.47
N ALA A 95 -19.28 -10.00 25.78
CA ALA A 95 -20.27 -8.92 25.79
C ALA A 95 -20.79 -8.64 24.38
N GLU A 96 -21.92 -7.94 24.27
CA GLU A 96 -22.41 -7.45 22.98
C GLU A 96 -21.35 -6.60 22.26
N GLY A 97 -21.27 -6.75 20.93
CA GLY A 97 -20.25 -6.08 20.11
C GLY A 97 -18.82 -6.62 20.27
N HIS A 98 -18.65 -7.78 20.90
CA HIS A 98 -17.37 -8.50 20.98
C HIS A 98 -17.47 -9.88 20.33
N ASP A 99 -16.40 -10.27 19.66
CA ASP A 99 -16.22 -11.60 19.05
C ASP A 99 -15.12 -12.37 19.78
N LEU A 100 -15.26 -13.70 19.86
CA LEU A 100 -14.18 -14.56 20.32
C LEU A 100 -13.16 -14.75 19.19
N THR A 101 -11.98 -14.11 19.31
CA THR A 101 -10.96 -14.11 18.25
C THR A 101 -9.59 -14.51 18.81
N GLY A 102 -8.65 -14.86 17.92
CA GLY A 102 -7.30 -15.32 18.28
C GLY A 102 -6.85 -16.54 17.49
N SER A 103 -5.86 -17.28 17.99
CA SER A 103 -5.32 -18.50 17.37
C SER A 103 -4.99 -19.58 18.39
N ALA A 104 -4.63 -20.78 17.91
CA ALA A 104 -4.18 -21.85 18.79
C ALA A 104 -2.87 -21.50 19.52
N GLU A 105 -1.97 -20.75 18.86
CA GLU A 105 -0.70 -20.30 19.42
C GLU A 105 -0.87 -19.11 20.38
N ALA A 106 -1.67 -18.12 20.00
CA ALA A 106 -1.89 -16.89 20.78
C ALA A 106 -2.91 -17.08 21.92
N GLY A 107 -3.79 -18.08 21.81
CA GLY A 107 -4.99 -18.19 22.63
C GLY A 107 -6.19 -17.45 22.02
N TYR A 108 -7.36 -17.67 22.60
CA TYR A 108 -8.62 -17.06 22.17
C TYR A 108 -9.17 -16.18 23.29
N ARG A 109 -9.64 -14.98 22.93
CA ARG A 109 -10.23 -14.03 23.88
C ARG A 109 -11.30 -13.18 23.20
N CYS A 110 -12.28 -12.72 23.98
CA CYS A 110 -13.26 -11.75 23.49
C CYS A 110 -12.57 -10.42 23.18
N CYS A 111 -12.69 -9.97 21.93
CA CYS A 111 -12.21 -8.67 21.45
C CYS A 111 -13.37 -7.89 20.82
N PRO A 112 -13.32 -6.54 20.79
CA PRO A 112 -14.27 -5.75 20.03
C PRO A 112 -14.40 -6.26 18.60
N SER A 113 -15.62 -6.32 18.06
CA SER A 113 -15.87 -6.86 16.73
C SER A 113 -14.99 -6.19 15.67
N GLY A 114 -14.24 -7.00 14.91
CA GLY A 114 -13.26 -6.55 13.92
C GLY A 114 -11.79 -6.54 14.40
N GLU A 115 -11.54 -6.88 15.66
CA GLU A 115 -10.19 -7.06 16.23
C GLU A 115 -9.84 -8.54 16.46
N VAL A 116 -8.54 -8.85 16.43
CA VAL A 116 -7.98 -10.18 16.64
C VAL A 116 -7.04 -10.14 17.84
N PHE A 117 -7.21 -11.08 18.77
CA PHE A 117 -6.29 -11.25 19.90
C PHE A 117 -4.95 -11.81 19.44
N ASP A 118 -3.85 -11.12 19.75
CA ASP A 118 -2.48 -11.52 19.34
C ASP A 118 -1.70 -12.30 20.42
N GLY A 119 -2.33 -12.57 21.57
CA GLY A 119 -1.73 -13.21 22.73
C GLY A 119 -1.50 -12.24 23.90
N GLU A 120 -1.47 -10.94 23.63
CA GLU A 120 -1.36 -9.89 24.66
C GLU A 120 -2.54 -8.92 24.60
N THR A 121 -2.90 -8.44 23.41
CA THR A 121 -3.95 -7.43 23.22
C THR A 121 -4.80 -7.70 21.98
N CYS A 122 -6.00 -7.13 21.97
CA CYS A 122 -6.82 -7.05 20.76
C CYS A 122 -6.23 -6.01 19.81
N LYS A 123 -6.03 -6.38 18.55
CA LYS A 123 -5.57 -5.47 17.48
C LYS A 123 -6.48 -5.58 16.27
N ARG A 124 -6.72 -4.44 15.62
CA ARG A 124 -7.42 -4.43 14.34
C ARG A 124 -6.69 -5.32 13.34
N LYS A 125 -7.42 -6.21 12.66
CA LYS A 125 -6.82 -7.07 11.64
C LYS A 125 -6.29 -6.20 10.50
N GLU A 126 -4.97 -6.16 10.30
CA GLU A 126 -4.40 -5.47 9.15
C GLU A 126 -4.95 -6.09 7.86
N PRO A 127 -5.35 -5.27 6.86
CA PRO A 127 -5.88 -5.78 5.62
C PRO A 127 -4.82 -6.63 4.91
N THR A 128 -5.13 -7.90 4.66
CA THR A 128 -4.27 -8.78 3.87
C THR A 128 -4.43 -8.42 2.40
N CYS A 129 -3.43 -7.77 1.80
CA CYS A 129 -3.47 -7.41 0.38
C CYS A 129 -3.35 -8.65 -0.51
N GLN A 130 -4.32 -8.83 -1.41
CA GLN A 130 -4.37 -9.95 -2.35
C GLN A 130 -3.70 -9.60 -3.69
N ASN A 131 -3.52 -10.60 -4.56
CA ASN A 131 -3.08 -10.43 -5.95
C ASN A 131 -1.69 -9.82 -6.14
N GLY A 132 -0.80 -10.05 -5.19
CA GLY A 132 0.59 -9.55 -5.23
C GLY A 132 0.74 -8.08 -4.86
N LYS A 133 -0.32 -7.46 -4.33
CA LYS A 133 -0.30 -6.09 -3.79
C LYS A 133 0.35 -6.06 -2.40
N VAL A 134 0.92 -4.92 -2.06
CA VAL A 134 1.53 -4.61 -0.77
C VAL A 134 0.72 -3.51 -0.08
N LEU A 135 0.63 -3.57 1.25
CA LEU A 135 -0.03 -2.55 2.04
C LEU A 135 0.90 -1.34 2.18
N VAL A 136 0.51 -0.19 1.64
CA VAL A 136 1.24 1.08 1.75
C VAL A 136 0.24 2.14 2.19
N ASN A 137 0.50 2.79 3.32
CA ASN A 137 -0.38 3.83 3.90
C ASN A 137 -1.85 3.39 4.10
N GLY A 138 -2.08 2.12 4.41
CA GLY A 138 -3.44 1.57 4.60
C GLY A 138 -4.16 1.18 3.30
N GLU A 139 -3.51 1.32 2.14
CA GLU A 139 -4.05 0.94 0.84
C GLU A 139 -3.25 -0.21 0.23
N CYS A 140 -3.94 -1.15 -0.42
CA CYS A 140 -3.30 -2.24 -1.15
C CYS A 140 -2.91 -1.77 -2.55
N VAL A 141 -1.61 -1.60 -2.79
CA VAL A 141 -1.04 -1.11 -4.06
C VAL A 141 -0.10 -2.13 -4.68
N CYS A 142 0.09 -2.09 -5.99
CA CYS A 142 1.10 -2.94 -6.61
C CYS A 142 2.52 -2.52 -6.20
N PRO A 143 3.42 -3.49 -5.94
CA PRO A 143 4.80 -3.20 -5.54
C PRO A 143 5.54 -2.44 -6.65
N ALA A 144 6.52 -1.65 -6.25
CA ALA A 144 7.30 -0.81 -7.17
C ALA A 144 7.81 -1.59 -8.40
N GLY A 145 7.65 -1.01 -9.59
CA GLY A 145 8.00 -1.65 -10.85
C GLY A 145 6.97 -2.67 -11.36
N SER A 146 5.79 -2.72 -10.75
CA SER A 146 4.66 -3.50 -11.26
C SER A 146 3.39 -2.66 -11.32
N LYS A 147 2.51 -2.98 -12.28
CA LYS A 147 1.22 -2.33 -12.46
C LYS A 147 0.10 -3.36 -12.35
N GLU A 148 -1.01 -2.93 -11.78
CA GLU A 148 -2.24 -3.71 -11.74
C GLU A 148 -2.78 -3.91 -13.15
N THR A 149 -3.07 -5.17 -13.51
CA THR A 149 -3.76 -5.54 -14.74
C THR A 149 -5.27 -5.45 -14.55
N ASP A 150 -6.05 -5.52 -15.63
CA ASP A 150 -7.52 -5.50 -15.58
C ASP A 150 -8.11 -6.59 -14.67
N ASP A 151 -7.41 -7.72 -14.49
CA ASP A 151 -7.76 -8.80 -13.56
C ASP A 151 -7.37 -8.54 -12.09
N GLY A 152 -6.91 -7.34 -11.75
CA GLY A 152 -6.50 -6.93 -10.41
C GLY A 152 -5.17 -7.49 -9.92
N LYS A 153 -4.33 -8.04 -10.81
CA LYS A 153 -3.01 -8.64 -10.50
C LYS A 153 -1.85 -7.70 -10.80
N CYS A 154 -0.82 -7.74 -9.97
CA CYS A 154 0.39 -6.96 -10.21
C CYS A 154 1.31 -7.64 -11.22
N LYS A 155 1.61 -6.96 -12.35
CA LYS A 155 2.53 -7.44 -13.39
C LYS A 155 3.74 -6.52 -13.48
N LYS A 156 4.95 -7.11 -13.44
CA LYS A 156 6.20 -6.36 -13.62
C LYS A 156 6.21 -5.65 -14.98
N GLN A 157 6.51 -4.36 -14.98
CA GLN A 157 6.76 -3.61 -16.20
C GLN A 157 8.12 -4.03 -16.78
N LYS A 158 8.12 -4.45 -18.05
CA LYS A 158 9.34 -4.81 -18.80
C LYS A 158 10.04 -3.60 -19.42
N CYS A 159 9.40 -2.43 -19.40
CA CYS A 159 9.87 -1.23 -20.08
C CYS A 159 10.23 -0.18 -19.03
N SER A 160 11.33 0.55 -19.26
CA SER A 160 11.75 1.69 -18.43
C SER A 160 11.61 2.99 -19.23
N SER A 161 11.20 4.06 -18.56
CA SER A 161 11.27 5.41 -19.12
C SER A 161 12.72 5.86 -19.31
N GLY A 162 13.65 5.38 -18.50
CA GLY A 162 15.01 5.93 -18.37
C GLY A 162 15.09 7.13 -17.44
N LEU A 163 13.99 7.47 -16.75
CA LEU A 163 13.93 8.51 -15.73
C LEU A 163 13.87 7.87 -14.34
N GLU A 164 14.56 8.49 -13.38
CA GLU A 164 14.64 8.00 -12.00
C GLU A 164 14.45 9.14 -11.00
N THR A 165 13.90 8.80 -9.84
CA THR A 165 13.80 9.73 -8.72
C THR A 165 15.16 10.15 -8.21
N GLY A 166 15.25 11.36 -7.68
CA GLY A 166 16.47 11.94 -7.11
C GLY A 166 17.46 12.47 -8.14
N LYS A 167 17.34 12.08 -9.42
CA LYS A 167 18.12 12.62 -10.54
C LYS A 167 17.55 13.96 -11.01
N CYS A 168 18.42 14.78 -11.61
CA CYS A 168 18.08 16.09 -12.11
C CYS A 168 18.12 16.15 -13.63
N TYR A 169 17.19 16.93 -14.20
CA TYR A 169 17.00 17.02 -15.63
C TYR A 169 16.78 18.48 -16.06
N THR A 170 17.20 18.83 -17.27
CA THR A 170 16.71 20.02 -17.96
C THR A 170 15.65 19.62 -18.97
N PHE A 171 14.62 20.45 -19.14
CA PHE A 171 13.54 20.21 -20.10
C PHE A 171 13.71 21.19 -21.27
N THR A 172 13.89 20.67 -22.48
CA THR A 172 13.98 21.48 -23.70
C THR A 172 12.68 21.36 -24.49
N GLY A 173 12.01 22.48 -24.73
CA GLY A 173 10.74 22.52 -25.46
C GLY A 173 10.94 22.36 -26.96
N GLU A 174 9.83 22.23 -27.70
CA GLU A 174 9.87 22.12 -29.17
C GLU A 174 10.42 23.36 -29.87
N ASN A 175 10.39 24.53 -29.20
CA ASN A 175 11.03 25.75 -29.67
C ASN A 175 12.57 25.74 -29.49
N GLY A 176 13.15 24.66 -28.98
CA GLY A 176 14.59 24.53 -28.72
C GLY A 176 15.06 25.21 -27.44
N GLU A 177 14.17 25.92 -26.73
CA GLU A 177 14.49 26.65 -25.52
C GLU A 177 14.25 25.79 -24.27
N ARG A 178 15.05 26.04 -23.23
CA ARG A 178 14.92 25.32 -21.96
C ARG A 178 13.82 25.94 -21.10
N LEU A 179 13.04 25.08 -20.44
CA LEU A 179 12.10 25.50 -19.42
C LEU A 179 12.88 26.11 -18.25
N GLY A 180 12.60 27.39 -17.97
CA GLY A 180 13.29 28.16 -16.96
C GLY A 180 12.36 29.04 -16.15
N PHE A 181 12.82 29.47 -14.98
CA PHE A 181 12.06 30.33 -14.10
C PHE A 181 12.36 31.80 -14.40
N GLY A 182 11.33 32.58 -14.73
CA GLY A 182 11.43 34.01 -15.08
C GLY A 182 11.22 34.98 -13.90
N GLY A 183 11.28 34.50 -12.66
CA GLY A 183 11.05 35.29 -11.44
C GLY A 183 9.65 35.13 -10.84
N SER A 184 8.66 34.75 -11.64
CA SER A 184 7.28 34.51 -11.16
C SER A 184 6.71 33.16 -11.60
N TRP A 185 7.07 32.67 -12.79
CA TRP A 185 6.59 31.39 -13.32
C TRP A 185 7.60 30.77 -14.30
N PHE A 186 7.34 29.52 -14.70
CA PHE A 186 8.15 28.79 -15.66
C PHE A 186 7.70 29.02 -17.11
N ILE A 187 8.66 29.31 -17.99
CA ILE A 187 8.48 29.46 -19.45
C ILE A 187 9.66 28.83 -20.19
N ALA A 188 9.43 28.33 -21.42
CA ALA A 188 10.50 27.89 -22.31
C ALA A 188 10.91 29.05 -23.23
N ALA A 189 11.99 29.75 -22.87
CA ALA A 189 12.47 30.95 -23.56
C ALA A 189 13.99 31.10 -23.41
N PRO A 190 14.64 31.96 -24.22
CA PRO A 190 16.09 32.15 -24.16
C PRO A 190 16.60 32.51 -22.76
N GLU A 191 17.73 31.93 -22.37
CA GLU A 191 18.39 32.26 -21.12
C GLU A 191 18.81 33.74 -21.07
N SER A 192 18.70 34.34 -19.88
CA SER A 192 19.10 35.73 -19.66
C SER A 192 19.45 35.96 -18.19
N MET A 193 19.60 37.22 -17.77
CA MET A 193 19.69 37.56 -16.35
C MET A 193 18.34 37.45 -15.63
N SER A 194 17.23 37.61 -16.36
CA SER A 194 15.87 37.56 -15.84
C SER A 194 15.23 36.17 -15.94
N LEU A 195 15.84 35.24 -16.69
CA LEU A 195 15.40 33.85 -16.80
C LEU A 195 16.58 32.90 -16.74
N LYS A 196 16.47 31.89 -15.88
CA LYS A 196 17.44 30.80 -15.78
C LYS A 196 16.76 29.46 -16.00
N SER A 197 17.38 28.60 -16.81
CA SER A 197 16.91 27.24 -17.02
C SER A 197 16.80 26.52 -15.69
N GLY A 198 15.70 25.82 -15.47
CA GLY A 198 15.54 25.00 -14.27
C GLY A 198 16.47 23.79 -14.29
N ARG A 199 16.80 23.29 -13.10
CA ARG A 199 17.29 21.91 -12.95
C ARG A 199 16.29 21.17 -12.09
N PHE A 200 15.56 20.29 -12.74
CA PHE A 200 14.37 19.66 -12.20
C PHE A 200 14.72 18.30 -11.62
N GLN A 201 14.69 18.19 -10.29
CA GLN A 201 14.77 16.92 -9.60
C GLN A 201 13.38 16.27 -9.60
N LEU A 202 13.31 15.01 -10.06
CA LEU A 202 12.07 14.23 -10.07
C LEU A 202 11.94 13.46 -8.76
N CYS A 203 10.76 13.51 -8.13
CA CYS A 203 10.50 12.88 -6.84
C CYS A 203 9.14 12.18 -6.85
N LYS A 204 8.97 11.10 -6.09
CA LYS A 204 7.64 10.48 -5.88
C LYS A 204 6.92 11.02 -4.64
N ASP A 205 7.66 11.67 -3.75
CA ASP A 205 7.22 12.19 -2.46
C ASP A 205 8.13 13.36 -2.03
N GLU A 206 7.85 13.94 -0.86
CA GLU A 206 8.61 15.05 -0.29
C GLU A 206 10.06 14.66 0.07
N GLU A 207 10.25 13.43 0.57
CA GLU A 207 11.55 12.88 0.92
C GLU A 207 12.47 12.71 -0.29
N CYS A 208 11.87 12.50 -1.47
CA CYS A 208 12.55 12.35 -2.75
C CYS A 208 13.59 11.23 -2.74
N LYS A 209 13.18 10.04 -2.26
CA LYS A 209 14.05 8.87 -2.26
C LYS A 209 14.57 8.56 -3.67
N ALA A 210 15.89 8.55 -3.83
CA ALA A 210 16.54 8.36 -5.13
C ALA A 210 16.50 6.91 -5.66
N GLY A 211 16.66 6.76 -6.98
CA GLY A 211 16.87 5.46 -7.65
C GLY A 211 15.60 4.65 -7.93
N LEU A 212 14.41 5.25 -7.80
CA LEU A 212 13.15 4.62 -8.19
C LEU A 212 12.79 5.03 -9.62
N PRO A 213 12.30 4.11 -10.47
CA PRO A 213 11.90 4.45 -11.83
C PRO A 213 10.66 5.37 -11.83
N ILE A 214 10.60 6.30 -12.78
CA ILE A 214 9.43 7.15 -13.06
C ILE A 214 8.69 6.61 -14.29
N ASN A 215 7.42 6.27 -14.16
CA ASN A 215 6.57 5.74 -15.23
C ASN A 215 5.28 6.56 -15.39
N PRO A 216 4.52 6.39 -16.49
CA PRO A 216 3.28 7.15 -16.71
C PRO A 216 2.25 7.06 -15.59
N SER A 217 2.21 5.95 -14.87
CA SER A 217 1.28 5.74 -13.75
C SER A 217 1.86 6.14 -12.39
N ASP A 218 3.09 6.66 -12.34
CA ASP A 218 3.70 7.13 -11.11
C ASP A 218 3.34 8.60 -10.89
N LEU A 219 2.85 8.91 -9.70
CA LEU A 219 2.74 10.29 -9.24
C LEU A 219 4.16 10.87 -9.11
N THR A 220 4.41 11.97 -9.81
CA THR A 220 5.71 12.65 -9.81
C THR A 220 5.56 14.09 -9.35
N TYR A 221 6.43 14.52 -8.45
CA TYR A 221 6.65 15.90 -8.06
C TYR A 221 7.94 16.39 -8.67
N ILE A 222 7.98 17.67 -9.03
CA ILE A 222 9.14 18.28 -9.66
C ILE A 222 9.67 19.39 -8.77
N ARG A 223 10.92 19.27 -8.33
CA ARG A 223 11.63 20.27 -7.54
C ARG A 223 12.63 20.99 -8.43
N ASP A 224 12.53 22.32 -8.54
CA ASP A 224 13.61 23.11 -9.11
C ASP A 224 14.67 23.36 -8.05
N ILE A 225 15.86 22.81 -8.26
CA ILE A 225 16.99 22.97 -7.33
C ILE A 225 17.69 24.32 -7.52
N HIS A 226 17.43 25.04 -8.61
CA HIS A 226 17.92 26.40 -8.79
C HIS A 226 17.11 27.42 -8.01
N GLY A 227 17.79 28.48 -7.58
CA GLY A 227 17.16 29.66 -7.01
C GLY A 227 16.67 30.64 -8.08
N ASN A 228 16.28 31.83 -7.64
CA ASN A 228 15.79 32.88 -8.50
C ASN A 228 16.89 33.45 -9.41
N PRO A 229 16.55 33.87 -10.65
CA PRO A 229 17.47 34.57 -11.52
C PRO A 229 18.15 35.76 -10.84
N GLY A 230 19.43 35.97 -11.13
CA GLY A 230 20.24 37.08 -10.62
C GLY A 230 20.70 36.96 -9.15
N THR A 231 19.99 36.22 -8.29
CA THR A 231 20.29 36.18 -6.84
C THR A 231 20.54 34.77 -6.29
N GLY A 232 20.04 33.72 -6.96
CA GLY A 232 20.08 32.35 -6.44
C GLY A 232 19.21 32.14 -5.19
N ALA A 233 18.36 33.10 -4.82
CA ALA A 233 17.50 32.99 -3.65
C ALA A 233 16.43 31.89 -3.81
N TYR A 234 16.04 31.25 -2.70
CA TYR A 234 14.99 30.22 -2.66
C TYR A 234 15.23 29.03 -3.62
N PRO A 235 16.39 28.33 -3.52
CA PRO A 235 16.57 27.07 -4.23
C PRO A 235 15.69 25.96 -3.63
N ASN A 236 15.64 24.81 -4.30
CA ASN A 236 14.96 23.59 -3.84
C ASN A 236 13.46 23.79 -3.60
N ARG A 237 12.79 24.47 -4.53
CA ARG A 237 11.35 24.74 -4.45
C ARG A 237 10.58 23.88 -5.44
N TRP A 238 9.38 23.48 -5.04
CA TRP A 238 8.50 22.67 -5.86
C TRP A 238 7.85 23.53 -6.95
N LEU A 239 7.66 22.94 -8.13
CA LEU A 239 6.70 23.48 -9.08
C LEU A 239 5.31 23.37 -8.45
N ASN A 240 4.55 24.46 -8.42
CA ASN A 240 3.25 24.49 -7.76
C ASN A 240 2.12 23.89 -8.63
N ASN A 241 0.93 23.74 -8.04
CA ASN A 241 -0.27 23.19 -8.67
C ASN A 241 -1.15 24.23 -9.38
N ALA A 242 -0.55 25.26 -9.98
CA ALA A 242 -1.31 26.33 -10.65
C ALA A 242 -2.18 25.79 -11.80
N MET A 243 -3.47 26.17 -11.80
CA MET A 243 -4.47 25.66 -12.72
C MET A 243 -5.37 26.76 -13.27
N ASN A 244 -6.15 26.41 -14.30
CA ASN A 244 -7.18 27.26 -14.90
C ASN A 244 -6.63 28.59 -15.45
N GLY A 245 -5.49 28.53 -16.13
CA GLY A 245 -4.83 29.68 -16.75
C GLY A 245 -3.82 30.39 -15.84
N ASN A 246 -3.73 30.01 -14.56
CA ASN A 246 -2.64 30.47 -13.70
C ASN A 246 -1.33 29.78 -14.08
N HIS A 247 -0.23 30.54 -14.04
CA HIS A 247 1.08 30.04 -14.44
C HIS A 247 1.73 29.22 -13.32
N ILE A 248 2.30 28.06 -13.67
CA ILE A 248 3.08 27.25 -12.72
C ILE A 248 4.33 28.04 -12.30
N GLY A 249 4.45 28.24 -11.00
CA GLY A 249 5.56 28.91 -10.33
C GLY A 249 6.21 28.01 -9.28
N LYS A 250 6.88 28.64 -8.31
CA LYS A 250 7.56 27.94 -7.21
C LYS A 250 6.75 27.98 -5.91
N THR A 251 6.86 26.94 -5.08
CA THR A 251 6.34 26.89 -3.71
C THR A 251 7.28 26.12 -2.78
N ASP A 252 7.37 26.49 -1.50
CA ASP A 252 7.95 25.62 -0.44
C ASP A 252 6.92 24.65 0.14
N ASN A 253 5.64 24.99 0.08
CA ASN A 253 4.61 24.17 0.67
C ASN A 253 4.36 22.95 -0.22
N PHE A 254 4.79 21.77 0.26
CA PHE A 254 4.63 20.51 -0.47
C PHE A 254 3.17 20.18 -0.78
N ALA A 255 2.22 20.56 0.08
CA ALA A 255 0.80 20.37 -0.18
C ALA A 255 0.28 21.20 -1.37
N GLN A 256 1.02 22.23 -1.79
CA GLN A 256 0.73 23.04 -2.99
C GLN A 256 1.58 22.62 -4.20
N ALA A 257 2.40 21.57 -4.07
CA ALA A 257 3.20 21.08 -5.18
C ALA A 257 2.30 20.49 -6.29
N GLY A 258 2.69 20.74 -7.53
CA GLY A 258 2.07 20.17 -8.71
C GLY A 258 2.28 18.66 -8.75
N LYS A 259 1.25 17.95 -9.22
CA LYS A 259 1.25 16.51 -9.40
C LYS A 259 1.37 16.20 -10.89
N PHE A 260 2.48 15.61 -11.29
CA PHE A 260 2.83 15.38 -12.68
C PHE A 260 2.80 13.88 -13.04
N SER A 261 2.57 13.62 -14.31
CA SER A 261 2.82 12.33 -14.97
C SER A 261 3.78 12.54 -16.13
N ILE A 262 4.69 11.59 -16.34
CA ILE A 262 5.69 11.67 -17.41
C ILE A 262 5.63 10.41 -18.26
N THR A 263 5.35 10.59 -19.55
CA THR A 263 5.28 9.49 -20.51
C THR A 263 6.39 9.60 -21.54
N LYS A 264 7.18 8.53 -21.68
CA LYS A 264 8.20 8.45 -22.73
C LYS A 264 7.54 8.31 -24.10
N TRP A 265 7.97 9.14 -25.03
CA TRP A 265 7.64 9.10 -26.44
C TRP A 265 8.82 8.57 -27.27
N PRO A 266 8.58 8.19 -28.54
CA PRO A 266 9.66 7.85 -29.47
C PRO A 266 10.73 8.95 -29.56
N CYS A 267 11.93 8.57 -30.01
CA CYS A 267 13.04 9.50 -30.24
C CYS A 267 13.54 10.26 -29.00
N GLY A 268 13.29 9.74 -27.78
CA GLY A 268 13.80 10.34 -26.54
C GLY A 268 13.00 11.52 -26.01
N LYS A 269 11.85 11.82 -26.63
CA LYS A 269 10.90 12.83 -26.15
C LYS A 269 10.09 12.31 -24.96
N TYR A 270 9.57 13.24 -24.16
CA TYR A 270 8.66 12.95 -23.07
C TYR A 270 7.48 13.91 -23.11
N CYS A 271 6.30 13.36 -22.85
CA CYS A 271 5.06 14.08 -22.64
C CYS A 271 4.92 14.34 -21.14
N LEU A 272 5.05 15.61 -20.74
CA LEU A 272 4.86 16.08 -19.38
C LEU A 272 3.40 16.49 -19.20
N GLY A 273 2.65 15.70 -18.44
CA GLY A 273 1.24 15.93 -18.11
C GLY A 273 1.05 16.17 -16.61
N GLY A 274 -0.19 16.44 -16.21
CA GLY A 274 -0.59 16.29 -14.82
C GLY A 274 -0.95 14.85 -14.50
N PHE A 275 -0.89 14.50 -13.21
CA PHE A 275 -1.27 13.16 -12.77
C PHE A 275 -2.80 12.98 -12.79
N ASP A 276 -3.51 13.93 -12.19
CA ASP A 276 -4.98 13.96 -12.13
C ASP A 276 -5.60 14.81 -13.26
N TYR A 277 -4.77 15.62 -13.96
CA TYR A 277 -5.17 16.67 -14.90
C TYR A 277 -4.27 16.68 -16.14
N GLY A 278 -4.66 17.41 -17.18
CA GLY A 278 -3.76 17.70 -18.29
C GLY A 278 -2.78 18.80 -17.94
N LEU A 279 -1.74 18.95 -18.75
CA LEU A 279 -0.82 20.07 -18.71
C LEU A 279 -0.73 20.72 -20.09
N GLY A 280 -0.71 22.05 -20.14
CA GLY A 280 -0.56 22.75 -21.41
C GLY A 280 -0.27 24.24 -21.26
N PRO A 281 -0.34 25.00 -22.36
CA PRO A 281 0.02 26.40 -22.38
C PRO A 281 -1.01 27.27 -21.65
N ALA A 282 -0.58 28.14 -20.73
CA ALA A 282 -1.47 28.93 -19.90
C ALA A 282 -2.09 30.15 -20.61
N CYS A 283 -1.50 30.63 -21.71
CA CYS A 283 -1.97 31.78 -22.48
C CYS A 283 -1.56 31.65 -23.96
N PRO A 284 -2.33 32.22 -24.92
CA PRO A 284 -1.91 32.34 -26.31
C PRO A 284 -0.75 33.35 -26.41
N SER A 285 0.47 32.84 -26.30
CA SER A 285 1.73 33.59 -26.37
C SER A 285 2.70 32.86 -27.29
N ALA A 286 3.66 33.59 -27.87
CA ALA A 286 4.78 32.98 -28.60
C ALA A 286 5.69 32.14 -27.68
N THR A 287 5.68 32.44 -26.38
CA THR A 287 6.42 31.70 -25.33
C THR A 287 5.46 31.44 -24.15
N PRO A 288 4.50 30.51 -24.30
CA PRO A 288 3.50 30.30 -23.27
C PRO A 288 4.12 29.69 -22.01
N ALA A 289 3.66 30.17 -20.86
CA ALA A 289 3.87 29.47 -19.60
C ALA A 289 3.06 28.17 -19.56
N ILE A 290 3.32 27.32 -18.58
CA ILE A 290 2.57 26.07 -18.39
C ILE A 290 1.53 26.20 -17.26
N THR A 291 0.40 25.50 -17.40
CA THR A 291 -0.70 25.41 -16.42
C THR A 291 -1.29 23.99 -16.44
N PHE A 292 -1.91 23.57 -15.33
CA PHE A 292 -2.80 22.40 -15.33
C PHE A 292 -4.16 22.72 -15.97
N PHE A 293 -4.73 21.74 -16.67
CA PHE A 293 -6.04 21.77 -17.33
C PHE A 293 -6.96 20.66 -16.82
N GLN A 294 -8.11 21.04 -16.28
CA GLN A 294 -9.09 20.08 -15.77
C GLN A 294 -9.93 19.43 -16.87
N ASN A 295 -10.19 20.17 -17.96
CA ASN A 295 -11.15 19.76 -18.99
C ASN A 295 -10.55 18.78 -20.03
N ASP A 296 -9.22 18.66 -20.07
CA ASP A 296 -8.52 17.70 -20.93
C ASP A 296 -7.43 16.99 -20.11
N PRO A 297 -7.77 15.92 -19.38
CA PRO A 297 -6.83 15.16 -18.56
C PRO A 297 -5.70 14.47 -19.34
N GLN A 298 -5.79 14.42 -20.68
CA GLN A 298 -4.78 13.79 -21.53
C GLN A 298 -3.83 14.82 -22.17
N ALA A 299 -4.13 16.12 -22.06
CA ALA A 299 -3.23 17.16 -22.55
C ALA A 299 -1.86 17.06 -21.87
N CYS A 300 -0.80 17.23 -22.64
CA CYS A 300 0.55 17.30 -22.12
C CYS A 300 1.43 18.20 -22.99
N VAL A 301 2.57 18.61 -22.43
CA VAL A 301 3.57 19.41 -23.12
C VAL A 301 4.77 18.53 -23.46
N PRO A 302 5.17 18.43 -24.74
CA PRO A 302 6.35 17.68 -25.14
C PRO A 302 7.64 18.40 -24.75
N PHE A 303 8.58 17.64 -24.18
CA PHE A 303 9.93 18.09 -23.84
C PHE A 303 10.96 17.01 -24.13
N ASP A 304 12.17 17.42 -24.48
CA ASP A 304 13.37 16.58 -24.41
C ASP A 304 13.96 16.69 -23.01
N PHE A 305 14.20 15.54 -22.36
CA PHE A 305 14.79 15.48 -21.03
C PHE A 305 16.26 15.13 -21.15
N THR A 306 17.12 16.01 -20.64
CA THR A 306 18.56 15.76 -20.54
C THR A 306 18.94 15.60 -19.08
N GLU A 307 19.48 14.44 -18.71
CA GLU A 307 20.04 14.22 -17.38
C GLU A 307 21.23 15.16 -17.16
N VAL A 308 21.24 15.85 -16.02
CA VAL A 308 22.30 16.78 -15.64
C VAL A 308 22.64 16.59 -14.16
N PRO A 309 23.85 16.95 -13.73
CA PRO A 309 24.19 16.99 -12.31
C PRO A 309 23.22 17.85 -11.50
N CYS A 310 22.75 17.33 -10.37
CA CYS A 310 21.99 18.11 -9.40
C CYS A 310 22.88 19.19 -8.75
N ASP A 311 24.04 18.78 -8.25
CA ASP A 311 25.09 19.68 -7.81
C ASP A 311 26.22 19.68 -8.85
N VAL A 312 26.44 20.80 -9.51
CA VAL A 312 27.51 20.96 -10.53
C VAL A 312 28.91 21.03 -9.94
N LYS A 313 29.03 21.18 -8.62
CA LYS A 313 30.32 21.20 -7.92
C LYS A 313 30.71 19.86 -7.33
N ALA A 314 29.83 18.85 -7.40
CA ALA A 314 30.10 17.51 -6.92
C ALA A 314 31.27 16.88 -7.68
N GLU A 315 32.22 16.29 -6.95
CA GLU A 315 33.44 15.71 -7.54
C GLU A 315 33.11 14.52 -8.45
N GLU A 316 32.03 13.79 -8.15
CA GLU A 316 31.55 12.65 -8.91
C GLU A 316 31.16 13.01 -10.35
N ASN A 317 30.87 14.29 -10.63
CA ASN A 317 30.60 14.75 -11.98
C ASN A 317 31.80 14.56 -12.91
N ASN A 318 33.03 14.54 -12.38
CA ASN A 318 34.22 14.24 -13.15
C ASN A 318 34.22 12.79 -13.68
N CYS A 319 33.45 11.90 -13.07
CA CYS A 319 33.33 10.49 -13.48
C CYS A 319 32.33 10.26 -14.62
N ILE A 320 31.44 11.22 -14.91
CA ILE A 320 30.46 11.14 -16.01
C ILE A 320 31.18 11.15 -17.37
N TRP A 321 32.35 11.78 -17.46
CA TRP A 321 33.15 11.97 -18.68
C TRP A 321 33.97 10.74 -19.13
N LYS A 322 33.65 9.53 -18.66
CA LYS A 322 34.37 8.31 -19.08
C LYS A 322 33.83 7.73 -20.39
N ASN A 323 34.58 7.95 -21.47
CA ASN A 323 34.73 7.16 -22.72
C ASN A 323 33.63 6.13 -23.06
N SER A 324 32.42 6.59 -23.39
CA SER A 324 31.63 5.89 -24.41
C SER A 324 31.81 6.62 -25.74
N ASP A 325 31.77 5.88 -26.85
CA ASP A 325 32.13 6.36 -28.20
C ASP A 325 31.26 7.51 -28.74
N ASP A 326 30.27 7.99 -27.97
CA ASP A 326 29.38 9.05 -28.42
C ASP A 326 28.83 9.92 -27.27
N GLN A 327 29.72 10.50 -26.45
CA GLN A 327 29.27 11.30 -25.30
C GLN A 327 28.79 12.72 -25.62
N CYS A 328 29.03 13.32 -26.79
CA CYS A 328 28.43 14.60 -27.22
C CYS A 328 28.79 14.99 -28.69
N CYS A 329 28.73 14.06 -29.65
CA CYS A 329 29.20 14.16 -31.05
C CYS A 329 30.64 13.66 -31.28
N GLY A 330 30.80 12.38 -31.64
CA GLY A 330 31.89 11.97 -32.55
C GLY A 330 33.35 12.07 -32.05
N GLY A 331 33.60 11.88 -30.76
CA GLY A 331 34.93 11.49 -30.26
C GLY A 331 35.76 12.58 -29.56
N LYS A 332 36.38 12.12 -28.45
CA LYS A 332 37.42 12.73 -27.60
C LYS A 332 37.01 13.85 -26.64
N VAL A 333 36.92 13.46 -25.36
CA VAL A 333 37.54 14.25 -24.30
C VAL A 333 38.60 13.36 -23.62
N ASP A 334 39.81 13.40 -24.17
CA ASP A 334 41.03 12.82 -23.57
C ASP A 334 41.44 13.67 -22.36
N CYS A 335 41.54 13.07 -21.17
CA CYS A 335 42.32 13.64 -20.06
C CYS A 335 43.35 12.60 -19.60
N PRO A 336 44.59 12.61 -20.13
CA PRO A 336 45.64 11.74 -19.66
C PRO A 336 45.97 12.09 -18.20
N SER A 337 45.70 11.15 -17.30
CA SER A 337 46.18 11.21 -15.93
C SER A 337 47.71 11.23 -15.94
N LEU A 338 48.28 12.35 -15.50
CA LEU A 338 49.67 12.44 -15.06
C LEU A 338 49.97 11.26 -14.14
N LYS A 339 50.81 10.34 -14.62
CA LYS A 339 51.42 9.33 -13.77
C LYS A 339 52.31 10.05 -12.75
N ALA A 340 51.94 9.99 -11.49
CA ALA A 340 52.89 10.20 -10.40
C ALA A 340 53.90 9.04 -10.45
N THR A 341 55.12 9.33 -10.88
CA THR A 341 56.29 8.47 -10.67
C THR A 341 56.89 8.78 -9.31
N SER A 342 57.02 7.72 -8.49
CA SER A 342 58.06 7.56 -7.47
C SER A 342 59.46 7.66 -8.07
#